data_AF-K7YZW0-F1
#
_entry.id   AF-K7YZW0-F1
#
_cell.length_a   1.000
_cell.length_b   1.000
_cell.length_c   1.000
_cell.angle_alpha   90.00
_cell.angle_beta   90.00
_cell.angle_gamma   90.00
#
_symmetry.space_group_name_H-M   'P 1'
#
loop_
_entity.id
_entity.type
_entity.pdbx_description
1 polymer ?
#
loop_
_entity_poly.entity_id
_entity_poly.type
_entity_poly.pdbx_seq_one_letter_code
_entity_poly.pdbx_strand_id
1 'polypeptide(L)'
;FEPSLDYCVVKIPRWDLAKFIRVSKNIGSSMKSVGEVMAIGRNFEEAFQKALRMVDGGVNGFDPYVQPVKKEELTQPTDKRPFVLAAALKGNYTVDELHELTKIDKWFLNKMKHIIEFYELLEAAGNTLNADQILQAKQMGFSDKQIASATNSTELAVRKQRQDFGIKPFVKQIDTVAGEWPAATNYLYITYNAAEHDLEFPGGFTIVVGSGVYRIGSSVEFDWCAVGCLRELRNLGKSTIMINYNPETVSTDYDMCDRLYFEEISFEVVMDIYELEHSEGIILSMGGQLPNNIAMDLHRQQAKVLGTSPESIDSAENRFKFSRMLDRKGILQPRWKELTNLKSAIAFCEEVGYPCLVRPSYVLSGAAMNVAYSNQDLETYLNAASLVSKEHPVVISKFLTEAKEIDVDAIAADGEILCMAVSEHVENAGVHSGDATLVTPPQDLNTETLENIKRITRDLAALLDVTGPFNMQLIAKNNELKVIECNVRVSRSFPFVSKTLNHDFVATATRAIIGMPVEAVDVLHGVGKVGVKVPQFSFSRLAGADVQLGVEMASTGEVACFGDNRYEAYLKAMMSTGFQIPKKAILLSIGSFK
;
A
#
# COMPACT_ATOMS: atom_id res chain seq x y z
N PHE A 1 -11.67 -15.04 33.33
CA PHE A 1 -12.94 -14.52 32.79
C PHE A 1 -13.02 -14.94 31.33
N GLU A 2 -14.21 -15.00 30.76
CA GLU A 2 -14.41 -15.09 29.31
C GLU A 2 -14.76 -13.68 28.81
N PRO A 3 -14.09 -13.13 27.79
CA PRO A 3 -14.38 -11.79 27.32
C PRO A 3 -15.84 -11.63 26.88
N SER A 4 -16.43 -10.49 27.22
CA SER A 4 -17.72 -10.03 26.69
C SER A 4 -17.47 -8.83 25.79
N LEU A 5 -18.06 -8.85 24.59
CA LEU A 5 -17.88 -7.81 23.59
C LEU A 5 -19.23 -7.15 23.32
N ASP A 6 -19.30 -5.83 23.41
CA ASP A 6 -20.50 -5.03 23.09
C ASP A 6 -20.46 -4.44 21.66
N TYR A 7 -19.65 -5.07 20.82
CA TYR A 7 -19.42 -4.73 19.41
C TYR A 7 -19.27 -5.99 18.55
N CYS A 8 -19.37 -5.81 17.24
CA CYS A 8 -19.15 -6.81 16.22
C CYS A 8 -17.79 -6.62 15.57
N VAL A 9 -17.09 -7.73 15.34
CA VAL A 9 -15.82 -7.76 14.62
C VAL A 9 -16.01 -8.52 13.31
N VAL A 10 -15.63 -7.91 12.19
CA VAL A 10 -15.66 -8.54 10.87
C VAL A 10 -14.26 -8.62 10.32
N LYS A 11 -13.84 -9.83 9.95
CA LYS A 11 -12.56 -10.08 9.28
C LYS A 11 -12.81 -10.49 7.83
N ILE A 12 -12.10 -9.86 6.90
CA ILE A 12 -12.15 -10.20 5.48
C ILE A 12 -10.72 -10.46 4.98
N PRO A 13 -10.43 -11.61 4.34
CA PRO A 13 -9.12 -11.86 3.74
C PRO A 13 -8.86 -10.95 2.54
N ARG A 14 -7.58 -10.72 2.24
CA ARG A 14 -7.10 -10.01 1.05
C ARG A 14 -6.55 -11.02 0.05
N TRP A 15 -6.89 -10.83 -1.22
CA TRP A 15 -6.38 -11.63 -2.35
C TRP A 15 -5.75 -10.74 -3.40
N ASP A 16 -4.65 -11.22 -4.00
CA ASP A 16 -3.98 -10.60 -5.15
C ASP A 16 -3.93 -11.55 -6.36
N LEU A 17 -4.97 -12.37 -6.53
CA LEU A 17 -5.03 -13.40 -7.58
C LEU A 17 -4.96 -12.81 -9.00
N ALA A 18 -5.30 -11.53 -9.18
CA ALA A 18 -5.21 -10.84 -10.46
C ALA A 18 -3.77 -10.72 -10.99
N LYS A 19 -2.76 -10.79 -10.12
CA LYS A 19 -1.33 -10.72 -10.51
C LYS A 19 -0.83 -12.00 -11.19
N PHE A 20 -1.56 -13.11 -11.04
CA PHE A 20 -1.10 -14.42 -11.52
C PHE A 20 -1.93 -14.88 -12.71
N ILE A 21 -1.30 -14.89 -13.88
CA ILE A 21 -1.90 -15.38 -15.11
C ILE A 21 -2.14 -16.91 -14.96
N ARG A 22 -3.33 -17.37 -15.36
CA ARG A 22 -3.79 -18.78 -15.31
C ARG A 22 -4.12 -19.36 -13.93
N VAL A 23 -4.02 -18.59 -12.85
CA VAL A 23 -4.46 -19.05 -11.52
C VAL A 23 -5.99 -19.02 -11.43
N SER A 24 -6.56 -20.10 -10.91
CA SER A 24 -7.99 -20.14 -10.61
C SER A 24 -8.34 -19.14 -9.50
N LYS A 25 -9.32 -18.28 -9.79
CA LYS A 25 -9.88 -17.30 -8.85
C LYS A 25 -10.84 -17.92 -7.82
N ASN A 26 -11.19 -19.19 -7.99
CA ASN A 26 -12.07 -19.88 -7.06
C ASN A 26 -11.38 -20.08 -5.71
N ILE A 27 -12.14 -19.84 -4.64
CA ILE A 27 -11.73 -20.05 -3.26
C ILE A 27 -12.24 -21.42 -2.82
N GLY A 28 -11.41 -22.13 -2.05
CA GLY A 28 -11.73 -23.45 -1.52
C GLY A 28 -11.00 -23.70 -0.21
N SER A 29 -10.77 -24.97 0.12
CA SER A 29 -10.12 -25.37 1.38
C SER A 29 -8.63 -24.98 1.48
N SER A 30 -7.95 -24.79 0.35
CA SER A 30 -6.56 -24.32 0.32
C SER A 30 -6.51 -22.80 0.31
N MET A 31 -5.84 -22.22 1.31
CA MET A 31 -5.71 -20.77 1.46
C MET A 31 -4.88 -20.16 0.32
N LYS A 32 -5.42 -19.10 -0.28
CA LYS A 32 -4.78 -18.28 -1.32
C LYS A 32 -4.73 -16.79 -0.97
N SER A 33 -5.26 -16.39 0.18
CA SER A 33 -5.18 -15.01 0.66
C SER A 33 -3.74 -14.66 1.03
N VAL A 34 -3.40 -13.38 0.88
CA VAL A 34 -2.06 -12.83 1.12
C VAL A 34 -2.00 -11.93 2.36
N GLY A 35 -3.15 -11.70 2.99
CA GLY A 35 -3.31 -10.94 4.22
C GLY A 35 -4.78 -10.89 4.62
N GLU A 36 -5.10 -10.08 5.61
CA GLU A 36 -6.47 -9.87 6.09
C GLU A 36 -6.65 -8.52 6.76
N VAL A 37 -7.92 -8.12 6.87
CA VAL A 37 -8.33 -6.93 7.61
C VAL A 37 -9.28 -7.33 8.70
N MET A 38 -9.36 -6.49 9.72
CA MET A 38 -10.37 -6.57 10.75
C MET A 38 -11.05 -5.20 10.86
N ALA A 39 -12.35 -5.19 11.09
CA ALA A 39 -13.09 -3.96 11.34
C ALA A 39 -14.02 -4.16 12.52
N ILE A 40 -14.24 -3.07 13.25
CA ILE A 40 -15.04 -3.05 14.46
C ILE A 40 -16.18 -2.04 14.28
N GLY A 41 -17.38 -2.46 14.66
CA GLY A 41 -18.59 -1.64 14.63
C GLY A 41 -19.61 -2.19 15.63
N ARG A 42 -20.59 -1.39 16.05
CA ARG A 42 -21.60 -1.85 17.04
C ARG A 42 -22.75 -2.63 16.42
N ASN A 43 -22.78 -2.72 15.10
CA ASN A 43 -23.64 -3.62 14.35
C ASN A 43 -22.85 -4.25 13.20
N PHE A 44 -23.43 -5.31 12.61
CA PHE A 44 -22.77 -6.04 11.53
C PHE A 44 -22.62 -5.18 10.27
N GLU A 45 -23.62 -4.40 9.91
CA GLU A 45 -23.59 -3.54 8.72
C GLU A 45 -22.40 -2.57 8.76
N GLU A 46 -22.19 -1.91 9.90
CA GLU A 46 -21.09 -0.99 10.17
C GLU A 46 -19.73 -1.68 10.03
N ALA A 47 -19.52 -2.77 10.76
CA ALA A 47 -18.26 -3.52 10.73
C ALA A 47 -17.99 -4.11 9.34
N PHE A 48 -19.01 -4.64 8.67
CA PHE A 48 -18.88 -5.25 7.34
C PHE A 48 -18.50 -4.24 6.26
N GLN A 49 -19.13 -3.06 6.23
CA GLN A 49 -18.79 -2.04 5.24
C GLN A 49 -17.39 -1.45 5.47
N LYS A 50 -16.99 -1.22 6.72
CA LYS A 50 -15.60 -0.84 7.05
C LYS A 50 -14.60 -1.89 6.58
N ALA A 51 -14.84 -3.16 6.89
CA ALA A 51 -13.93 -4.24 6.47
C ALA A 51 -13.78 -4.30 4.94
N LEU A 52 -14.87 -4.12 4.17
CA LEU A 52 -14.79 -4.11 2.71
C LEU A 52 -13.88 -2.99 2.17
N ARG A 53 -13.97 -1.78 2.73
CA ARG A 53 -13.10 -0.65 2.35
C ARG A 53 -11.64 -0.87 2.74
N MET A 54 -11.42 -1.49 3.91
CA MET A 54 -10.08 -1.81 4.40
C MET A 54 -9.34 -2.83 3.51
N VAL A 55 -10.06 -3.78 2.89
CA VAL A 55 -9.45 -4.81 2.00
C VAL A 55 -8.90 -4.20 0.71
N ASP A 56 -9.56 -3.18 0.16
CA ASP A 56 -9.18 -2.58 -1.12
C ASP A 56 -9.61 -1.12 -1.17
N GLY A 57 -8.65 -0.19 -1.24
CA GLY A 57 -8.94 1.24 -1.32
C GLY A 57 -9.70 1.67 -2.58
N GLY A 58 -9.85 0.78 -3.58
CA GLY A 58 -10.72 1.00 -4.73
C GLY A 58 -12.20 0.70 -4.48
N VAL A 59 -12.56 0.16 -3.31
CA VAL A 59 -13.93 -0.22 -2.93
C VAL A 59 -14.47 0.75 -1.89
N ASN A 60 -15.67 1.29 -2.12
CA ASN A 60 -16.30 2.26 -1.22
C ASN A 60 -17.20 1.64 -0.13
N GLY A 61 -17.44 0.32 -0.18
CA GLY A 61 -18.34 -0.40 0.74
C GLY A 61 -18.99 -1.60 0.05
N PHE A 62 -20.18 -1.99 0.52
CA PHE A 62 -20.97 -3.05 -0.13
C PHE A 62 -21.72 -2.48 -1.34
N ASP A 63 -20.99 -2.34 -2.45
CA ASP A 63 -21.46 -1.64 -3.66
C ASP A 63 -21.96 -2.62 -4.75
N PRO A 64 -23.22 -2.46 -5.22
CA PRO A 64 -23.82 -3.35 -6.21
C PRO A 64 -23.35 -3.13 -7.66
N TYR A 65 -22.57 -2.10 -7.94
CA TYR A 65 -22.09 -1.76 -9.29
C TYR A 65 -20.67 -2.25 -9.57
N VAL A 66 -19.95 -2.76 -8.56
CA VAL A 66 -18.57 -3.23 -8.71
C VAL A 66 -18.48 -4.51 -9.54
N GLN A 67 -19.51 -5.37 -9.52
CA GLN A 67 -19.60 -6.57 -10.35
C GLN A 67 -21.03 -6.75 -10.87
N PRO A 68 -21.22 -7.28 -12.08
CA PRO A 68 -22.53 -7.73 -12.51
C PRO A 68 -22.94 -9.03 -11.80
N VAL A 69 -24.23 -9.34 -11.82
CA VAL A 69 -24.74 -10.62 -11.32
C VAL A 69 -24.17 -11.78 -12.16
N LYS A 70 -23.53 -12.72 -11.48
CA LYS A 70 -22.98 -13.95 -12.06
C LYS A 70 -23.33 -15.12 -11.16
N LYS A 71 -24.28 -15.94 -11.59
CA LYS A 71 -24.82 -17.05 -10.79
C LYS A 71 -23.73 -18.08 -10.45
N GLU A 72 -22.77 -18.27 -11.35
CA GLU A 72 -21.63 -19.14 -11.18
C GLU A 72 -20.80 -18.73 -9.97
N GLU A 73 -20.47 -17.44 -9.82
CA GLU A 73 -19.67 -16.91 -8.70
C GLU A 73 -20.44 -16.91 -7.36
N LEU A 74 -21.78 -16.94 -7.39
CA LEU A 74 -22.60 -17.19 -6.20
C LEU A 74 -22.43 -18.64 -5.71
N THR A 75 -22.41 -19.62 -6.62
CA THR A 75 -22.26 -21.04 -6.25
C THR A 75 -20.81 -21.47 -6.03
N GLN A 76 -19.87 -20.91 -6.80
CA GLN A 76 -18.44 -21.17 -6.74
C GLN A 76 -17.74 -19.89 -6.25
N PRO A 77 -17.41 -19.80 -4.95
CA PRO A 77 -16.98 -18.54 -4.35
C PRO A 77 -15.66 -18.04 -4.96
N THR A 78 -15.62 -16.75 -5.26
CA THR A 78 -14.42 -16.00 -5.66
C THR A 78 -14.14 -14.89 -4.64
N ASP A 79 -12.99 -14.23 -4.76
CA ASP A 79 -12.64 -13.04 -3.96
C ASP A 79 -13.59 -11.85 -4.21
N LYS A 80 -14.38 -11.90 -5.29
CA LYS A 80 -15.36 -10.86 -5.67
C LYS A 80 -16.81 -11.22 -5.31
N ARG A 81 -17.06 -12.38 -4.71
CA ARG A 81 -18.40 -12.85 -4.33
C ARG A 81 -19.23 -11.84 -3.52
N PRO A 82 -18.67 -11.06 -2.56
CA PRO A 82 -19.45 -10.03 -1.86
C PRO A 82 -20.11 -9.03 -2.82
N PHE A 83 -19.41 -8.59 -3.86
CA PHE A 83 -19.96 -7.63 -4.82
C PHE A 83 -20.97 -8.27 -5.79
N VAL A 84 -20.78 -9.55 -6.13
CA VAL A 84 -21.79 -10.31 -6.89
C VAL A 84 -23.06 -10.49 -6.06
N LEU A 85 -22.95 -10.68 -4.75
CA LEU A 85 -24.08 -10.70 -3.82
C LEU A 85 -24.80 -9.35 -3.75
N ALA A 86 -24.06 -8.24 -3.65
CA ALA A 86 -24.63 -6.89 -3.68
C ALA A 86 -25.45 -6.65 -4.95
N ALA A 87 -24.88 -6.99 -6.11
CA ALA A 87 -25.57 -6.89 -7.40
C ALA A 87 -26.80 -7.79 -7.47
N ALA A 88 -26.75 -9.01 -6.93
CA ALA A 88 -27.88 -9.94 -6.95
C ALA A 88 -29.03 -9.46 -6.06
N LEU A 89 -28.72 -8.90 -4.89
CA LEU A 89 -29.71 -8.28 -4.00
C LEU A 89 -30.39 -7.09 -4.68
N LYS A 90 -29.63 -6.21 -5.33
CA LYS A 90 -30.19 -5.10 -6.15
C LYS A 90 -31.00 -5.63 -7.34
N GLY A 91 -30.59 -6.78 -7.89
CA GLY A 91 -31.29 -7.53 -8.93
C GLY A 91 -32.53 -8.30 -8.46
N ASN A 92 -33.06 -8.02 -7.27
CA ASN A 92 -34.25 -8.63 -6.68
C ASN A 92 -34.17 -10.15 -6.40
N TYR A 93 -32.98 -10.72 -6.22
CA TYR A 93 -32.85 -12.09 -5.72
C TYR A 93 -33.35 -12.15 -4.27
N THR A 94 -34.11 -13.20 -3.95
CA THR A 94 -34.59 -13.41 -2.58
C THR A 94 -33.47 -13.93 -1.67
N VAL A 95 -33.60 -13.68 -0.37
CA VAL A 95 -32.66 -14.22 0.65
C VAL A 95 -32.62 -15.75 0.62
N ASP A 96 -33.75 -16.40 0.36
CA ASP A 96 -33.83 -17.86 0.26
C ASP A 96 -33.08 -18.40 -0.95
N GLU A 97 -33.21 -17.77 -2.11
CA GLU A 97 -32.45 -18.13 -3.32
C GLU A 97 -30.95 -17.94 -3.11
N LEU A 98 -30.54 -16.82 -2.51
CA LEU A 98 -29.14 -16.55 -2.23
C LEU A 98 -28.57 -17.51 -1.19
N HIS A 99 -29.35 -17.88 -0.17
CA HIS A 99 -28.95 -18.90 0.79
C HIS A 99 -28.74 -20.25 0.09
N GLU A 100 -29.66 -20.65 -0.78
CA GLU A 100 -29.53 -21.92 -1.50
C GLU A 100 -28.30 -21.97 -2.41
N LEU A 101 -27.99 -20.86 -3.09
CA LEU A 101 -26.81 -20.76 -3.95
C LEU A 101 -25.51 -20.70 -3.15
N THR A 102 -25.51 -19.92 -2.06
CA THR A 102 -24.26 -19.56 -1.38
C THR A 102 -23.92 -20.36 -0.14
N LYS A 103 -24.96 -20.91 0.50
CA LYS A 103 -24.95 -21.48 1.85
C LYS A 103 -24.55 -20.49 2.96
N ILE A 104 -24.51 -19.20 2.67
CA ILE A 104 -24.34 -18.14 3.67
C ILE A 104 -25.64 -18.04 4.48
N ASP A 105 -25.52 -17.98 5.81
CA ASP A 105 -26.69 -17.93 6.69
C ASP A 105 -27.61 -16.74 6.35
N LYS A 106 -28.92 -16.98 6.46
CA LYS A 106 -29.95 -15.99 6.12
C LYS A 106 -29.84 -14.73 6.97
N TRP A 107 -29.30 -14.81 8.19
CA TRP A 107 -29.06 -13.65 9.04
C TRP A 107 -28.14 -12.63 8.34
N PHE A 108 -26.97 -13.08 7.86
CA PHE A 108 -26.04 -12.20 7.15
C PHE A 108 -26.63 -11.67 5.84
N LEU A 109 -27.35 -12.52 5.10
CA LEU A 109 -27.98 -12.11 3.83
C LEU A 109 -29.07 -11.06 4.05
N ASN A 110 -29.87 -11.15 5.12
CA ASN A 110 -30.83 -10.10 5.48
C ASN A 110 -30.13 -8.79 5.84
N LYS A 111 -29.00 -8.86 6.55
CA LYS A 111 -28.20 -7.67 6.87
C LYS A 111 -27.61 -7.02 5.61
N MET A 112 -27.09 -7.81 4.68
CA MET A 112 -26.63 -7.33 3.38
C MET A 112 -27.77 -6.74 2.55
N LYS A 113 -28.96 -7.35 2.58
CA LYS A 113 -30.16 -6.83 1.92
C LYS A 113 -30.53 -5.45 2.46
N HIS A 114 -30.50 -5.27 3.78
CA HIS A 114 -30.78 -3.98 4.42
C HIS A 114 -29.84 -2.88 3.92
N ILE A 115 -28.54 -3.18 3.76
CA ILE A 115 -27.58 -2.22 3.17
C ILE A 115 -27.98 -1.82 1.76
N ILE A 116 -28.38 -2.78 0.90
CA ILE A 116 -28.77 -2.48 -0.48
C ILE A 116 -30.07 -1.70 -0.56
N GLU A 117 -31.08 -2.05 0.24
CA GLU A 117 -32.34 -1.30 0.32
C GLU A 117 -32.09 0.16 0.72
N PHE A 118 -31.17 0.38 1.67
CA PHE A 118 -30.80 1.73 2.08
C PHE A 118 -29.97 2.47 1.01
N TYR A 119 -29.10 1.75 0.28
CA TYR A 119 -28.37 2.30 -0.87
C TYR A 119 -29.35 2.83 -1.93
N GLU A 120 -30.39 2.08 -2.27
CA GLU A 120 -31.44 2.49 -3.22
C GLU A 120 -32.23 3.72 -2.71
N LEU A 121 -32.45 3.82 -1.40
CA LEU A 121 -33.06 5.00 -0.78
C LEU A 121 -32.18 6.24 -0.96
N LEU A 122 -30.86 6.12 -0.77
CA LEU A 122 -29.92 7.21 -1.02
C LEU A 122 -29.92 7.65 -2.48
N GLU A 123 -29.93 6.70 -3.42
CA GLU A 123 -30.04 6.98 -4.85
C GLU A 123 -31.33 7.73 -5.20
N ALA A 124 -32.46 7.31 -4.62
CA ALA A 124 -33.75 7.95 -4.83
C ALA A 124 -33.83 9.35 -4.21
N ALA A 125 -33.14 9.58 -3.08
CA ALA A 125 -33.12 10.87 -2.40
C ALA A 125 -32.24 11.93 -3.10
N GLY A 126 -31.21 11.49 -3.85
CA GLY A 126 -30.27 12.39 -4.53
C GLY A 126 -29.53 13.31 -3.55
N ASN A 127 -29.19 14.53 -3.98
CA ASN A 127 -28.33 15.45 -3.22
C ASN A 127 -28.98 16.14 -2.01
N THR A 128 -30.26 15.87 -1.72
CA THR A 128 -31.01 16.51 -0.62
C THR A 128 -31.27 15.53 0.53
N LEU A 129 -30.20 15.03 1.14
CA LEU A 129 -30.31 14.19 2.34
C LEU A 129 -30.61 15.04 3.57
N ASN A 130 -31.54 14.59 4.42
CA ASN A 130 -31.75 15.17 5.74
C ASN A 130 -30.76 14.57 6.78
N ALA A 131 -30.70 15.17 7.97
CA ALA A 131 -29.79 14.75 9.04
C ALA A 131 -30.02 13.27 9.44
N ASP A 132 -31.27 12.83 9.54
CA ASP A 132 -31.60 11.46 9.94
C ASP A 132 -31.13 10.43 8.90
N GLN A 133 -31.30 10.73 7.61
CA GLN A 133 -30.82 9.87 6.52
C GLN A 133 -29.29 9.75 6.53
N ILE A 134 -28.57 10.85 6.73
CA ILE A 134 -27.11 10.81 6.85
C ILE A 134 -26.72 10.00 8.07
N LEU A 135 -27.31 10.26 9.24
CA LEU A 135 -26.99 9.54 10.47
C LEU A 135 -27.24 8.03 10.32
N GLN A 136 -28.37 7.63 9.75
CA GLN A 136 -28.68 6.22 9.46
C GLN A 136 -27.66 5.60 8.50
N ALA A 137 -27.28 6.30 7.43
CA ALA A 137 -26.23 5.86 6.52
C ALA A 137 -24.92 5.60 7.28
N LYS A 138 -24.49 6.55 8.12
CA LYS A 138 -23.26 6.42 8.92
C LYS A 138 -23.35 5.30 9.94
N GLN A 139 -24.50 5.11 10.59
CA GLN A 139 -24.75 4.01 11.54
C GLN A 139 -24.71 2.63 10.88
N MET A 140 -25.02 2.52 9.59
CA MET A 140 -24.86 1.32 8.78
C MET A 140 -23.46 1.18 8.17
N GLY A 141 -22.54 2.10 8.45
CA GLY A 141 -21.16 2.08 7.99
C GLY A 141 -20.92 2.62 6.59
N PHE A 142 -21.84 3.35 5.97
CA PHE A 142 -21.60 4.00 4.68
C PHE A 142 -20.49 5.07 4.83
N SER A 143 -19.50 5.03 3.93
CA SER A 143 -18.50 6.11 3.84
C SER A 143 -19.11 7.35 3.18
N ASP A 144 -18.53 8.52 3.45
CA ASP A 144 -18.90 9.78 2.80
C ASP A 144 -18.75 9.66 1.28
N LYS A 145 -17.76 8.88 0.80
CA LYS A 145 -17.52 8.57 -0.61
C LYS A 145 -18.59 7.66 -1.23
N GLN A 146 -19.10 6.68 -0.49
CA GLN A 146 -20.19 5.82 -0.92
C GLN A 146 -21.52 6.59 -1.00
N ILE A 147 -21.82 7.40 0.01
CA ILE A 147 -22.98 8.30 0.00
C ILE A 147 -22.88 9.25 -1.19
N ALA A 148 -21.72 9.87 -1.42
CA ALA A 148 -21.50 10.79 -2.54
C ALA A 148 -21.75 10.10 -3.89
N SER A 149 -21.32 8.85 -4.03
CA SER A 149 -21.53 8.07 -5.25
C SER A 149 -23.01 7.75 -5.47
N ALA A 150 -23.73 7.37 -4.41
CA ALA A 150 -25.18 7.10 -4.47
C ALA A 150 -25.99 8.37 -4.81
N THR A 151 -25.60 9.53 -4.30
CA THR A 151 -26.37 10.78 -4.48
C THR A 151 -25.96 11.63 -5.67
N ASN A 152 -24.88 11.27 -6.39
CA ASN A 152 -24.20 12.12 -7.38
C ASN A 152 -23.65 13.43 -6.78
N SER A 153 -22.89 13.30 -5.69
CA SER A 153 -22.18 14.38 -4.99
C SER A 153 -20.66 14.12 -4.97
N THR A 154 -19.94 14.87 -4.14
CA THR A 154 -18.51 14.65 -3.84
C THR A 154 -18.32 14.28 -2.37
N GLU A 155 -17.27 13.52 -2.07
CA GLU A 155 -16.92 13.12 -0.69
C GLU A 155 -16.85 14.33 0.27
N LEU A 156 -16.22 15.43 -0.17
CA LEU A 156 -16.13 16.65 0.63
C LEU A 156 -17.47 17.34 0.85
N ALA A 157 -18.39 17.30 -0.11
CA ALA A 157 -19.72 17.89 0.05
C ALA A 157 -20.54 17.11 1.08
N VAL A 158 -20.49 15.77 1.03
CA VAL A 158 -21.14 14.91 2.04
C VAL A 158 -20.52 15.12 3.42
N ARG A 159 -19.19 15.14 3.52
CA ARG A 159 -18.48 15.43 4.79
C ARG A 159 -18.92 16.77 5.38
N LYS A 160 -18.98 17.82 4.57
CA LYS A 160 -19.41 19.15 5.01
C LYS A 160 -20.86 19.14 5.50
N GLN A 161 -21.76 18.53 4.75
CA GLN A 161 -23.18 18.40 5.14
C GLN A 161 -23.33 17.65 6.46
N ARG A 162 -22.57 16.57 6.65
CA ARG A 162 -22.49 15.80 7.88
C ARG A 162 -22.00 16.66 9.06
N GLN A 163 -20.94 17.46 8.86
CA GLN A 163 -20.44 18.40 9.87
C GLN A 163 -21.44 19.52 10.21
N ASP A 164 -22.13 20.08 9.21
CA ASP A 164 -23.15 21.13 9.39
C ASP A 164 -24.34 20.63 10.24
N PHE A 165 -24.67 19.33 10.14
CA PHE A 165 -25.67 18.68 11.00
C PHE A 165 -25.14 18.23 12.36
N GLY A 166 -23.84 18.42 12.65
CA GLY A 166 -23.22 17.96 13.89
C GLY A 166 -23.08 16.45 14.00
N ILE A 167 -23.16 15.71 12.88
CA ILE A 167 -23.07 14.26 12.85
C ILE A 167 -21.58 13.86 12.83
N LYS A 168 -21.06 13.43 13.97
CA LYS A 168 -19.67 12.99 14.13
C LYS A 168 -19.62 11.59 14.74
N PRO A 169 -18.58 10.79 14.46
CA PRO A 169 -18.42 9.51 15.12
C PRO A 169 -17.98 9.71 16.57
N PHE A 170 -18.32 8.76 17.43
CA PHE A 170 -17.83 8.66 18.79
C PHE A 170 -16.68 7.67 18.88
N VAL A 171 -15.81 7.84 19.86
CA VAL A 171 -14.67 6.95 20.09
C VAL A 171 -15.00 6.02 21.25
N LYS A 172 -14.86 4.72 21.02
CA LYS A 172 -15.18 3.66 21.98
C LYS A 172 -13.95 2.81 22.29
N GLN A 173 -13.86 2.38 23.55
CA GLN A 173 -12.77 1.53 24.04
C GLN A 173 -13.10 0.05 23.89
N ILE A 174 -12.06 -0.75 23.67
CA ILE A 174 -12.07 -2.20 23.72
C ILE A 174 -11.58 -2.61 25.11
N ASP A 175 -12.50 -3.09 25.94
CA ASP A 175 -12.27 -3.32 27.38
C ASP A 175 -12.29 -4.80 27.79
N THR A 176 -12.68 -5.69 26.88
CA THR A 176 -12.89 -7.15 27.08
C THR A 176 -14.05 -7.54 28.02
N VAL A 177 -14.77 -6.57 28.60
CA VAL A 177 -15.79 -6.78 29.63
C VAL A 177 -17.11 -6.04 29.36
N ALA A 178 -17.28 -5.42 28.20
CA ALA A 178 -18.52 -4.77 27.76
C ALA A 178 -19.02 -3.68 28.74
N GLY A 179 -18.11 -2.85 29.22
CA GLY A 179 -18.37 -1.73 30.13
C GLY A 179 -18.54 -2.12 31.60
N GLU A 180 -18.31 -3.37 31.99
CA GLU A 180 -18.40 -3.80 33.40
C GLU A 180 -17.31 -3.13 34.27
N TRP A 181 -16.12 -2.94 33.71
CA TRP A 181 -14.97 -2.32 34.37
C TRP A 181 -14.32 -1.28 33.46
N PRO A 182 -13.79 -0.17 34.01
CA PRO A 182 -13.11 0.83 33.20
C PRO A 182 -11.84 0.26 32.56
N ALA A 183 -11.65 0.50 31.26
CA ALA A 183 -10.46 0.07 30.56
C ALA A 183 -9.25 0.92 30.97
N ALA A 184 -8.13 0.25 31.26
CA ALA A 184 -6.84 0.94 31.46
C ALA A 184 -6.13 1.25 30.13
N THR A 185 -6.49 0.56 29.06
CA THR A 185 -5.87 0.63 27.73
C THR A 185 -6.71 1.44 26.77
N ASN A 186 -6.07 2.33 26.00
CA ASN A 186 -6.74 3.06 24.92
C ASN A 186 -6.64 2.29 23.61
N TYR A 187 -7.28 1.12 23.59
CA TYR A 187 -7.52 0.38 22.35
C TYR A 187 -8.91 0.77 21.82
N LEU A 188 -8.96 1.45 20.67
CA LEU A 188 -10.08 2.29 20.26
C LEU A 188 -10.63 1.90 18.88
N TYR A 189 -11.92 2.13 18.69
CA TYR A 189 -12.58 2.17 17.38
C TYR A 189 -13.59 3.33 17.36
N ILE A 190 -14.00 3.78 16.18
CA ILE A 190 -14.99 4.85 16.05
C ILE A 190 -16.35 4.31 15.61
N THR A 191 -17.44 4.91 16.06
CA THR A 191 -18.80 4.46 15.69
C THR A 191 -19.82 5.57 15.75
N TYR A 192 -20.83 5.50 14.88
CA TYR A 192 -22.00 6.38 14.92
C TYR A 192 -23.15 5.81 15.78
N ASN A 193 -22.97 4.61 16.35
CA ASN A 193 -23.95 3.91 17.17
C ASN A 193 -23.71 4.14 18.68
N ALA A 194 -23.43 5.37 19.06
CA ALA A 194 -23.09 5.77 20.42
C ALA A 194 -23.63 7.16 20.75
N ALA A 195 -23.59 7.52 22.04
CA ALA A 195 -24.06 8.81 22.55
C ALA A 195 -22.94 9.69 23.15
N GLU A 196 -21.79 9.10 23.48
CA GLU A 196 -20.64 9.80 24.08
C GLU A 196 -19.33 9.08 23.76
N HIS A 197 -18.20 9.75 23.97
CA HIS A 197 -16.86 9.17 23.87
C HIS A 197 -16.47 8.49 25.18
N ASP A 198 -15.66 7.43 25.12
CA ASP A 198 -15.15 6.74 26.32
C ASP A 198 -13.87 7.42 26.89
N LEU A 199 -13.40 8.49 26.26
CA LEU A 199 -12.16 9.18 26.61
C LEU A 199 -12.26 10.70 26.40
N GLU A 200 -11.34 11.41 27.04
CA GLU A 200 -11.11 12.84 26.85
C GLU A 200 -10.05 13.09 25.75
N PHE A 201 -10.06 14.29 25.16
CA PHE A 201 -9.17 14.70 24.07
C PHE A 201 -8.32 15.90 24.47
N PRO A 202 -7.26 15.70 25.28
CA PRO A 202 -6.43 16.80 25.78
C PRO A 202 -5.51 17.43 24.71
N GLY A 203 -5.39 16.84 23.52
CA GLY A 203 -4.45 17.28 22.48
C GLY A 203 -3.01 16.83 22.74
N GLY A 204 -2.09 17.24 21.85
CA GLY A 204 -0.66 17.00 22.01
C GLY A 204 -0.15 15.65 21.49
N PHE A 205 -1.01 14.85 20.85
CA PHE A 205 -0.62 13.58 20.27
C PHE A 205 -0.06 13.73 18.85
N THR A 206 0.91 12.89 18.50
CA THR A 206 1.40 12.73 17.12
C THR A 206 0.79 11.47 16.51
N ILE A 207 0.13 11.60 15.36
CA ILE A 207 -0.44 10.46 14.64
C ILE A 207 0.64 9.80 13.79
N VAL A 208 0.76 8.47 13.89
CA VAL A 208 1.50 7.62 12.96
C VAL A 208 0.48 6.74 12.24
N VAL A 209 0.47 6.80 10.91
CA VAL A 209 -0.45 6.00 10.09
C VAL A 209 0.25 4.72 9.64
N GLY A 210 -0.36 3.58 9.93
CA GLY A 210 0.18 2.26 9.64
C GLY A 210 0.08 1.84 8.17
N SER A 211 0.40 0.57 7.88
CA SER A 211 0.45 0.05 6.51
C SER A 211 -0.88 -0.44 5.94
N GLY A 212 -1.89 -0.62 6.80
CA GLY A 212 -3.11 -1.33 6.45
C GLY A 212 -2.84 -2.80 6.12
N VAL A 213 -3.67 -3.34 5.23
CA VAL A 213 -3.66 -4.76 4.87
C VAL A 213 -2.37 -5.19 4.16
N TYR A 214 -1.84 -6.35 4.56
CA TYR A 214 -0.78 -7.00 3.81
C TYR A 214 -1.25 -7.48 2.44
N ARG A 215 -0.41 -7.24 1.44
CA ARG A 215 -0.61 -7.59 0.04
C ARG A 215 0.73 -7.70 -0.67
N ILE A 216 0.75 -8.27 -1.86
CA ILE A 216 1.98 -8.40 -2.64
C ILE A 216 2.52 -7.00 -2.98
N GLY A 217 3.69 -6.69 -2.44
CA GLY A 217 4.34 -5.38 -2.52
C GLY A 217 4.20 -4.49 -1.29
N SER A 218 3.40 -4.89 -0.30
CA SER A 218 3.24 -4.21 0.98
C SER A 218 3.01 -5.22 2.10
N SER A 219 4.06 -5.53 2.86
CA SER A 219 4.02 -6.53 3.93
C SER A 219 4.57 -5.93 5.23
N VAL A 220 5.13 -6.78 6.09
CA VAL A 220 5.63 -6.46 7.44
C VAL A 220 6.74 -5.42 7.47
N GLU A 221 7.35 -5.09 6.33
CA GLU A 221 8.44 -4.11 6.27
C GLU A 221 7.97 -2.71 6.68
N PHE A 222 6.75 -2.36 6.26
CA PHE A 222 6.10 -1.09 6.60
C PHE A 222 5.60 -1.07 8.05
N ASP A 223 5.10 -2.19 8.55
CA ASP A 223 4.75 -2.33 9.97
C ASP A 223 5.98 -2.13 10.88
N TRP A 224 7.11 -2.74 10.51
CA TRP A 224 8.37 -2.57 11.22
C TRP A 224 8.82 -1.11 11.27
N CYS A 225 8.65 -0.36 10.17
CA CYS A 225 8.97 1.07 10.12
C CYS A 225 8.02 1.90 10.99
N ALA A 226 6.71 1.62 10.95
CA ALA A 226 5.73 2.34 11.77
C ALA A 226 5.95 2.07 13.27
N VAL A 227 6.23 0.82 13.66
CA VAL A 227 6.58 0.45 15.04
C VAL A 227 7.89 1.10 15.49
N GLY A 228 8.91 1.14 14.62
CA GLY A 228 10.17 1.83 14.91
C GLY A 228 9.94 3.32 15.17
N CYS A 229 9.08 3.96 14.38
CA CYS A 229 8.70 5.36 14.56
C CYS A 229 7.98 5.60 15.89
N LEU A 230 6.99 4.77 16.25
CA LEU A 230 6.29 4.85 17.53
C LEU A 230 7.25 4.73 18.72
N ARG A 231 8.16 3.75 18.67
CA ARG A 231 9.16 3.53 19.73
C ARG A 231 10.08 4.73 19.88
N GLU A 232 10.54 5.31 18.77
CA GLU A 232 11.40 6.47 18.83
C GLU A 232 10.67 7.71 19.34
N LEU A 233 9.43 7.96 18.92
CA LEU A 233 8.60 9.04 19.48
C LEU A 233 8.40 8.87 20.99
N ARG A 234 8.14 7.65 21.46
CA ARG A 234 8.03 7.33 22.89
C ARG A 234 9.34 7.59 23.63
N ASN A 235 10.49 7.19 23.07
CA ASN A 235 11.82 7.48 23.65
C ASN A 235 12.07 8.99 23.80
N LEU A 236 11.49 9.78 22.90
CA LEU A 236 11.56 11.25 22.89
C LEU A 236 10.48 11.91 23.76
N GLY A 237 9.69 11.11 24.50
CA GLY A 237 8.65 11.60 25.41
C GLY A 237 7.43 12.19 24.70
N LYS A 238 7.20 11.84 23.42
CA LYS A 238 6.03 12.25 22.65
C LYS A 238 4.90 11.25 22.81
N SER A 239 3.68 11.76 23.03
CA SER A 239 2.48 10.94 23.03
C SER A 239 2.05 10.60 21.60
N THR A 240 1.63 9.36 21.39
CA THR A 240 1.48 8.75 20.08
C THR A 240 0.08 8.18 19.86
N ILE A 241 -0.44 8.39 18.65
CA ILE A 241 -1.63 7.71 18.14
C ILE A 241 -1.20 6.82 16.98
N MET A 242 -1.60 5.54 16.99
CA MET A 242 -1.50 4.67 15.82
C MET A 242 -2.87 4.51 15.16
N ILE A 243 -2.93 4.65 13.83
CA ILE A 243 -4.11 4.31 13.03
C ILE A 243 -3.73 3.16 12.10
N ASN A 244 -4.25 1.96 12.36
CA ASN A 244 -4.05 0.78 11.52
C ASN A 244 -5.17 -0.24 11.74
N TYR A 245 -5.37 -1.17 10.80
CA TYR A 245 -6.50 -2.11 10.83
C TYR A 245 -6.12 -3.56 10.48
N ASN A 246 -4.83 -3.87 10.43
CA ASN A 246 -4.35 -5.21 10.12
C ASN A 246 -4.11 -6.00 11.42
N PRO A 247 -4.92 -7.05 11.70
CA PRO A 247 -4.86 -7.78 12.98
C PRO A 247 -3.59 -8.63 13.15
N GLU A 248 -2.79 -8.81 12.11
CA GLU A 248 -1.56 -9.60 12.15
C GLU A 248 -0.34 -8.80 12.65
N THR A 249 -0.50 -7.50 12.90
CA THR A 249 0.62 -6.57 13.01
C THR A 249 0.98 -6.18 14.44
N VAL A 250 2.26 -5.86 14.65
CA VAL A 250 2.73 -5.38 15.95
C VAL A 250 2.27 -3.94 16.18
N SER A 251 2.11 -3.13 15.13
CA SER A 251 1.53 -1.77 15.29
C SER A 251 0.13 -1.76 15.88
N THR A 252 -0.65 -2.83 15.68
CA THR A 252 -1.99 -2.97 16.27
C THR A 252 -1.99 -3.67 17.63
N ASP A 253 -0.83 -3.83 18.27
CA ASP A 253 -0.77 -4.15 19.69
C ASP A 253 -0.93 -2.87 20.52
N TYR A 254 -1.80 -2.90 21.53
CA TYR A 254 -2.17 -1.71 22.30
C TYR A 254 -1.03 -1.20 23.18
N ASP A 255 0.02 -1.99 23.41
CA ASP A 255 1.20 -1.61 24.18
C ASP A 255 2.23 -0.80 23.36
N MET A 256 2.08 -0.71 22.04
CA MET A 256 3.02 -0.02 21.15
C MET A 256 2.81 1.50 21.06
N CYS A 257 1.62 2.01 21.38
CA CYS A 257 1.29 3.44 21.34
C CYS A 257 0.44 3.85 22.55
N ASP A 258 0.19 5.15 22.73
CA ASP A 258 -0.65 5.65 23.84
C ASP A 258 -2.15 5.53 23.53
N ARG A 259 -2.50 5.59 22.23
CA ARG A 259 -3.85 5.41 21.69
C ARG A 259 -3.79 4.65 20.37
N LEU A 260 -4.42 3.49 20.31
CA LEU A 260 -4.53 2.69 19.09
C LEU A 260 -5.93 2.81 18.53
N TYR A 261 -6.08 3.42 17.35
CA TYR A 261 -7.33 3.40 16.59
C TYR A 261 -7.30 2.24 15.58
N PHE A 262 -8.10 1.20 15.83
CA PHE A 262 -8.29 0.07 14.92
C PHE A 262 -9.25 0.44 13.80
N GLU A 263 -8.80 1.31 12.91
CA GLU A 263 -9.67 2.03 11.97
C GLU A 263 -9.09 2.15 10.57
N GLU A 264 -10.01 2.43 9.63
CA GLU A 264 -9.71 2.54 8.21
C GLU A 264 -8.71 3.67 7.92
N ILE A 265 -7.74 3.41 7.05
CA ILE A 265 -6.82 4.43 6.56
C ILE A 265 -7.42 5.08 5.30
N SER A 266 -8.36 5.99 5.53
CA SER A 266 -8.97 6.83 4.50
C SER A 266 -8.91 8.29 4.91
N PHE A 267 -9.05 9.20 3.93
CA PHE A 267 -9.09 10.63 4.21
C PHE A 267 -10.20 10.97 5.23
N GLU A 268 -11.40 10.41 5.07
CA GLU A 268 -12.53 10.62 5.97
C GLU A 268 -12.16 10.29 7.43
N VAL A 269 -11.65 9.09 7.67
CA VAL A 269 -11.43 8.55 9.02
C VAL A 269 -10.20 9.15 9.68
N VAL A 270 -9.09 9.28 8.93
CA VAL A 270 -7.87 9.91 9.45
C VAL A 270 -8.12 11.38 9.78
N MET A 271 -8.91 12.09 8.97
CA MET A 271 -9.28 13.48 9.25
C MET A 271 -10.23 13.59 10.46
N ASP A 272 -11.20 12.68 10.61
CA ASP A 272 -12.08 12.65 11.78
C ASP A 272 -11.27 12.44 13.07
N ILE A 273 -10.32 11.51 13.08
CA ILE A 273 -9.44 11.26 14.24
C ILE A 273 -8.53 12.47 14.50
N TYR A 274 -7.92 13.05 13.46
CA TYR A 274 -7.06 14.23 13.59
C TYR A 274 -7.80 15.44 14.20
N GLU A 275 -9.03 15.70 13.76
CA GLU A 275 -9.87 16.78 14.28
C GLU A 275 -10.33 16.51 15.72
N LEU A 276 -10.74 15.27 16.04
CA LEU A 276 -11.19 14.88 17.38
C LEU A 276 -10.07 14.94 18.41
N GLU A 277 -8.88 14.46 18.04
CA GLU A 277 -7.73 14.34 18.95
C GLU A 277 -6.94 15.65 19.12
N HIS A 278 -7.23 16.68 18.32
CA HIS A 278 -6.44 17.92 18.29
C HIS A 278 -4.93 17.65 18.17
N SER A 279 -4.57 16.74 17.26
CA SER A 279 -3.21 16.21 17.11
C SER A 279 -2.21 17.26 16.62
N GLU A 280 -0.95 17.16 17.07
CA GLU A 280 0.14 18.08 16.68
C GLU A 280 0.56 17.95 15.22
N GLY A 281 0.29 16.78 14.62
CA GLY A 281 0.58 16.46 13.23
C GLY A 281 0.46 14.97 12.92
N ILE A 282 0.61 14.64 11.63
CA ILE A 282 0.42 13.30 11.06
C ILE A 282 1.69 12.86 10.33
N ILE A 283 2.22 11.70 10.67
CA ILE A 283 3.33 11.04 9.96
C ILE A 283 2.76 9.99 9.00
N LEU A 284 2.92 10.22 7.70
CA LEU A 284 2.43 9.34 6.62
C LEU A 284 3.55 8.47 6.01
N SER A 285 4.80 8.90 6.12
CA SER A 285 5.94 8.34 5.38
C SER A 285 6.42 6.96 5.85
N MET A 286 5.77 6.36 6.86
CA MET A 286 6.17 5.08 7.48
C MET A 286 5.28 3.90 7.07
N GLY A 287 4.04 4.15 6.65
CA GLY A 287 3.04 3.11 6.35
C GLY A 287 2.94 2.73 4.86
N GLY A 288 3.94 3.04 4.05
CA GLY A 288 3.93 2.68 2.63
C GLY A 288 3.00 3.55 1.78
N GLN A 289 2.36 2.95 0.76
CA GLN A 289 1.62 3.72 -0.25
C GLN A 289 0.26 4.23 0.23
N LEU A 290 -0.44 3.47 1.08
CA LEU A 290 -1.81 3.79 1.48
C LEU A 290 -1.91 5.15 2.20
N PRO A 291 -1.05 5.47 3.19
CA PRO A 291 -1.05 6.80 3.82
C PRO A 291 -0.58 7.92 2.87
N ASN A 292 0.39 7.65 2.00
CA ASN A 292 0.86 8.64 1.03
C ASN A 292 -0.26 9.10 0.07
N ASN A 293 -1.14 8.18 -0.34
CA ASN A 293 -2.24 8.49 -1.26
C ASN A 293 -3.22 9.55 -0.72
N ILE A 294 -3.35 9.69 0.60
CA ILE A 294 -4.27 10.66 1.23
C ILE A 294 -3.57 11.96 1.65
N ALA A 295 -2.25 12.09 1.42
CA ALA A 295 -1.45 13.23 1.88
C ALA A 295 -1.96 14.58 1.32
N MET A 296 -2.25 14.62 0.02
CA MET A 296 -2.75 15.85 -0.63
C MET A 296 -4.17 16.22 -0.19
N ASP A 297 -5.03 15.24 0.10
CA ASP A 297 -6.39 15.50 0.56
C ASP A 297 -6.41 16.04 1.99
N LEU A 298 -5.56 15.47 2.86
CA LEU A 298 -5.29 16.01 4.21
C LEU A 298 -4.73 17.43 4.15
N HIS A 299 -3.74 17.67 3.29
CA HIS A 299 -3.13 19.00 3.11
C HIS A 299 -4.15 20.07 2.67
N ARG A 300 -5.02 19.72 1.71
CA ARG A 300 -6.07 20.63 1.21
C ARG A 300 -7.09 21.02 2.30
N GLN A 301 -7.27 20.17 3.31
CA GLN A 301 -8.08 20.46 4.50
C GLN A 301 -7.25 21.01 5.68
N GLN A 302 -6.03 21.48 5.42
CA GLN A 302 -5.16 22.13 6.40
C GLN A 302 -4.71 21.23 7.56
N ALA A 303 -4.73 19.91 7.39
CA ALA A 303 -4.10 19.00 8.34
C ALA A 303 -2.57 19.11 8.25
N LYS A 304 -1.90 19.12 9.40
CA LYS A 304 -0.44 19.26 9.48
C LYS A 304 0.24 17.90 9.28
N VAL A 305 0.71 17.66 8.06
CA VAL A 305 1.58 16.51 7.76
C VAL A 305 3.01 16.84 8.19
N LEU A 306 3.65 15.95 8.94
CA LEU A 306 5.02 16.08 9.42
C LEU A 306 6.01 15.41 8.46
N GLY A 307 7.24 15.92 8.41
CA GLY A 307 8.27 15.46 7.49
C GLY A 307 8.13 16.12 6.11
N THR A 308 8.44 15.36 5.06
CA THR A 308 8.36 15.87 3.68
C THR A 308 6.94 16.30 3.32
N SER A 309 6.84 17.47 2.67
CA SER A 309 5.55 18.06 2.32
C SER A 309 4.70 17.16 1.39
N PRO A 310 3.36 17.18 1.53
CA PRO A 310 2.45 16.52 0.58
C PRO A 310 2.67 16.93 -0.88
N GLU A 311 3.05 18.18 -1.14
CA GLU A 311 3.37 18.68 -2.47
C GLU A 311 4.66 18.07 -3.04
N SER A 312 5.66 17.82 -2.19
CA SER A 312 6.88 17.11 -2.56
C SER A 312 6.61 15.63 -2.83
N ILE A 313 5.73 15.00 -2.04
CA ILE A 313 5.27 13.62 -2.29
C ILE A 313 4.58 13.54 -3.66
N ASP A 314 3.62 14.42 -3.94
CA ASP A 314 2.94 14.47 -5.23
C ASP A 314 3.90 14.80 -6.39
N SER A 315 4.90 15.66 -6.17
CA SER A 315 5.93 15.95 -7.16
C SER A 315 6.81 14.75 -7.51
N ALA A 316 7.05 13.85 -6.55
CA ALA A 316 7.80 12.62 -6.77
C ALA A 316 6.96 11.51 -7.42
N GLU A 317 5.70 11.33 -7.00
CA GLU A 317 4.80 10.29 -7.52
C GLU A 317 4.22 10.65 -8.90
N ASN A 318 4.00 11.93 -9.17
CA ASN A 318 3.49 12.38 -10.46
C ASN A 318 4.61 12.36 -11.51
N ARG A 319 4.52 11.40 -12.45
CA ARG A 319 5.55 11.17 -13.48
C ARG A 319 5.91 12.41 -14.31
N PHE A 320 4.94 13.27 -14.61
CA PHE A 320 5.21 14.52 -15.36
C PHE A 320 6.00 15.52 -14.53
N LYS A 321 5.57 15.75 -13.28
CA LYS A 321 6.26 16.67 -12.36
C LYS A 321 7.68 16.17 -12.09
N PHE A 322 7.81 14.89 -11.78
CA PHE A 322 9.08 14.24 -11.51
C PHE A 322 10.03 14.31 -12.72
N SER A 323 9.58 13.91 -13.91
CA SER A 323 10.41 13.97 -15.12
C SER A 323 10.91 15.38 -15.41
N ARG A 324 10.01 16.38 -15.35
CA ARG A 324 10.38 17.77 -15.62
C ARG A 324 11.41 18.29 -14.62
N MET A 325 11.33 17.84 -13.37
CA MET A 325 12.29 18.15 -12.33
C MET A 325 13.67 17.55 -12.63
N LEU A 326 13.72 16.28 -13.04
CA LEU A 326 14.97 15.62 -13.47
C LEU A 326 15.61 16.33 -14.67
N ASP A 327 14.81 16.63 -15.70
CA ASP A 327 15.27 17.27 -16.94
C ASP A 327 15.89 18.65 -16.66
N ARG A 328 15.26 19.44 -15.77
CA ARG A 328 15.78 20.76 -15.36
C ARG A 328 17.12 20.69 -14.66
N LYS A 329 17.36 19.64 -13.87
CA LYS A 329 18.62 19.43 -13.16
C LYS A 329 19.69 18.76 -14.04
N GLY A 330 19.28 18.14 -15.15
CA GLY A 330 20.16 17.33 -15.99
C GLY A 330 20.40 15.92 -15.44
N ILE A 331 19.48 15.40 -14.61
CA ILE A 331 19.52 14.01 -14.15
C ILE A 331 18.89 13.14 -15.23
N LEU A 332 19.60 12.09 -15.66
CA LEU A 332 19.14 11.22 -16.72
C LEU A 332 18.00 10.29 -16.24
N GLN A 333 17.08 10.00 -17.14
CA GLN A 333 15.98 9.05 -16.95
C GLN A 333 15.73 8.29 -18.26
N PRO A 334 15.09 7.10 -18.24
CA PRO A 334 14.69 6.41 -19.46
C PRO A 334 13.75 7.28 -20.30
N ARG A 335 13.93 7.27 -21.63
CA ARG A 335 13.01 7.99 -22.53
C ARG A 335 11.59 7.46 -22.33
N TRP A 336 10.63 8.35 -22.12
CA TRP A 336 9.25 7.98 -21.86
C TRP A 336 8.27 8.98 -22.49
N LYS A 337 7.03 8.54 -22.68
CA LYS A 337 5.94 9.40 -23.16
C LYS A 337 4.59 8.86 -22.69
N GLU A 338 3.69 9.77 -22.32
CA GLU A 338 2.28 9.46 -22.11
C GLU A 338 1.53 9.54 -23.44
N LEU A 339 0.76 8.50 -23.77
CA LEU A 339 0.16 8.29 -25.07
C LEU A 339 -1.28 7.82 -24.90
N THR A 340 -2.20 8.44 -25.63
CA THR A 340 -3.65 8.14 -25.59
C THR A 340 -4.13 7.32 -26.78
N ASN A 341 -3.29 7.11 -27.80
CA ASN A 341 -3.67 6.40 -29.02
C ASN A 341 -2.57 5.45 -29.49
N LEU A 342 -3.01 4.32 -30.04
CA LEU A 342 -2.15 3.24 -30.52
C LEU A 342 -1.14 3.69 -31.58
N LYS A 343 -1.57 4.53 -32.54
CA LYS A 343 -0.68 5.01 -33.60
C LYS A 343 0.51 5.80 -33.05
N SER A 344 0.27 6.66 -32.06
CA SER A 344 1.33 7.43 -31.40
C SER A 344 2.20 6.54 -30.50
N ALA A 345 1.61 5.49 -29.90
CA ALA A 345 2.33 4.47 -29.15
C ALA A 345 3.34 3.72 -30.02
N ILE A 346 2.91 3.24 -31.18
CA ILE A 346 3.77 2.55 -32.15
C ILE A 346 4.88 3.49 -32.63
N ALA A 347 4.54 4.72 -33.05
CA ALA A 347 5.53 5.68 -33.54
C ALA A 347 6.61 6.00 -32.48
N PHE A 348 6.23 6.12 -31.21
CA PHE A 348 7.17 6.31 -30.12
C PHE A 348 8.07 5.08 -29.91
N CYS A 349 7.50 3.87 -29.89
CA CYS A 349 8.26 2.63 -29.75
C CYS A 349 9.25 2.39 -30.90
N GLU A 350 8.89 2.78 -32.13
CA GLU A 350 9.78 2.73 -33.29
C GLU A 350 10.91 3.77 -33.19
N GLU A 351 10.63 4.96 -32.65
CA GLU A 351 11.63 6.00 -32.40
C GLU A 351 12.65 5.60 -31.33
N VAL A 352 12.19 5.06 -30.20
CA VAL A 352 13.08 4.68 -29.07
C VAL A 352 13.66 3.26 -29.21
N GLY A 353 13.08 2.46 -30.10
CA GLY A 353 13.39 1.05 -30.33
C GLY A 353 12.84 0.11 -29.26
N TYR A 354 12.49 -1.12 -29.65
CA TYR A 354 12.09 -2.19 -28.72
C TYR A 354 13.28 -2.79 -27.95
N PRO A 355 13.06 -3.42 -26.78
CA PRO A 355 11.78 -3.53 -26.06
C PRO A 355 11.36 -2.21 -25.38
N CYS A 356 10.06 -2.10 -25.08
CA CYS A 356 9.43 -0.97 -24.38
C CYS A 356 8.55 -1.46 -23.22
N LEU A 357 8.57 -0.73 -22.11
CA LEU A 357 7.76 -0.98 -20.93
C LEU A 357 6.44 -0.21 -21.04
N VAL A 358 5.32 -0.92 -20.94
CA VAL A 358 3.97 -0.39 -21.04
C VAL A 358 3.35 -0.38 -19.65
N ARG A 359 2.96 0.81 -19.17
CA ARG A 359 2.34 1.02 -17.86
C ARG A 359 0.99 1.73 -18.02
N PRO A 360 -0.14 1.13 -17.63
CA PRO A 360 -1.41 1.83 -17.64
C PRO A 360 -1.41 2.95 -16.59
N SER A 361 -1.97 4.13 -16.90
CA SER A 361 -1.93 5.30 -15.99
C SER A 361 -2.80 5.17 -14.74
N TYR A 362 -3.78 4.27 -14.73
CA TYR A 362 -4.74 4.11 -13.64
C TYR A 362 -4.31 3.11 -12.56
N VAL A 363 -3.12 2.49 -12.69
CA VAL A 363 -2.70 1.40 -11.80
C VAL A 363 -1.52 1.82 -10.93
N LEU A 364 -1.73 1.77 -9.61
CA LEU A 364 -0.69 2.00 -8.60
C LEU A 364 0.17 0.72 -8.43
N SER A 365 1.44 0.90 -8.05
CA SER A 365 2.36 -0.18 -7.67
C SER A 365 2.71 -1.20 -8.77
N GLY A 366 2.66 -0.78 -10.03
CA GLY A 366 3.15 -1.56 -11.16
C GLY A 366 2.30 -2.78 -11.54
N ALA A 367 1.06 -2.86 -11.06
CA ALA A 367 0.14 -3.91 -11.52
C ALA A 367 -0.22 -3.71 -13.01
N ALA A 368 -0.36 -4.83 -13.73
CA ALA A 368 -0.61 -4.86 -15.18
C ALA A 368 0.49 -4.23 -16.06
N MET A 369 1.73 -4.13 -15.55
CA MET A 369 2.89 -3.72 -16.36
C MET A 369 3.32 -4.84 -17.31
N ASN A 370 3.63 -4.47 -18.56
CA ASN A 370 4.05 -5.44 -19.59
C ASN A 370 5.25 -4.92 -20.39
N VAL A 371 6.09 -5.83 -20.88
CA VAL A 371 7.21 -5.52 -21.76
C VAL A 371 6.82 -5.92 -23.19
N ALA A 372 6.66 -4.93 -24.06
CA ALA A 372 6.43 -5.15 -25.48
C ALA A 372 7.78 -5.31 -26.20
N TYR A 373 7.89 -6.35 -27.04
CA TYR A 373 9.08 -6.60 -27.87
C TYR A 373 8.83 -6.30 -29.35
N SER A 374 7.56 -6.08 -29.73
CA SER A 374 7.13 -5.79 -31.08
C SER A 374 5.85 -4.94 -31.10
N ASN A 375 5.51 -4.41 -32.28
CA ASN A 375 4.24 -3.71 -32.51
C ASN A 375 3.02 -4.62 -32.20
N GLN A 376 3.12 -5.92 -32.50
CA GLN A 376 2.05 -6.88 -32.24
C GLN A 376 1.79 -7.09 -30.74
N ASP A 377 2.86 -7.14 -29.94
CA ASP A 377 2.74 -7.24 -28.48
C ASP A 377 2.05 -5.98 -27.93
N LEU A 378 2.49 -4.81 -28.40
CA LEU A 378 1.93 -3.53 -28.00
C LEU A 378 0.43 -3.41 -28.31
N GLU A 379 0.00 -3.81 -29.52
CA GLU A 379 -1.42 -3.87 -29.89
C GLU A 379 -2.22 -4.79 -28.97
N THR A 380 -1.68 -5.97 -28.69
CA THR A 380 -2.34 -6.96 -27.82
C THR A 380 -2.53 -6.39 -26.41
N TYR A 381 -1.49 -5.77 -25.84
CA TYR A 381 -1.55 -5.18 -24.51
C TYR A 381 -2.48 -3.97 -24.45
N LEU A 382 -2.43 -3.07 -25.42
CA LEU A 382 -3.29 -1.89 -25.45
C LEU A 382 -4.76 -2.25 -25.68
N ASN A 383 -5.06 -3.25 -26.52
CA ASN A 383 -6.42 -3.74 -26.71
C ASN A 383 -6.96 -4.38 -25.42
N ALA A 384 -6.16 -5.20 -24.73
CA ALA A 384 -6.51 -5.75 -23.43
C ALA A 384 -6.75 -4.65 -22.37
N ALA A 385 -5.91 -3.61 -22.35
CA ALA A 385 -6.06 -2.48 -21.42
C ALA A 385 -7.31 -1.62 -21.75
N SER A 386 -7.64 -1.43 -23.04
CA SER A 386 -8.81 -0.65 -23.49
C SER A 386 -10.15 -1.29 -23.12
N LEU A 387 -10.19 -2.61 -22.92
CA LEU A 387 -11.36 -3.33 -22.40
C LEU A 387 -11.61 -3.03 -20.91
N VAL A 388 -10.58 -2.60 -20.18
CA VAL A 388 -10.62 -2.27 -18.74
C VAL A 388 -10.92 -0.79 -18.52
N SER A 389 -10.42 0.10 -19.38
CA SER A 389 -10.87 1.50 -19.45
C SER A 389 -10.55 2.12 -20.82
N LYS A 390 -11.55 2.74 -21.47
CA LYS A 390 -11.40 3.41 -22.76
C LYS A 390 -10.87 4.84 -22.67
N GLU A 391 -10.81 5.42 -21.47
CA GLU A 391 -10.61 6.87 -21.29
C GLU A 391 -9.27 7.24 -20.65
N HIS A 392 -8.40 6.27 -20.35
CA HIS A 392 -7.15 6.55 -19.64
C HIS A 392 -5.90 6.43 -20.53
N PRO A 393 -4.95 7.37 -20.42
CA PRO A 393 -3.68 7.32 -21.16
C PRO A 393 -2.81 6.14 -20.72
N VAL A 394 -1.83 5.77 -21.55
CA VAL A 394 -0.82 4.75 -21.23
C VAL A 394 0.56 5.40 -21.25
N VAL A 395 1.37 5.08 -20.24
CA VAL A 395 2.75 5.56 -20.13
C VAL A 395 3.67 4.49 -20.71
N ILE A 396 4.42 4.85 -21.76
CA ILE A 396 5.40 3.96 -22.39
C ILE A 396 6.80 4.49 -22.10
N SER A 397 7.69 3.62 -21.65
CA SER A 397 9.11 3.95 -21.39
C SER A 397 10.03 2.98 -22.11
N LYS A 398 11.22 3.44 -22.52
CA LYS A 398 12.25 2.58 -23.10
C LYS A 398 12.70 1.55 -22.05
N PHE A 399 12.61 0.26 -22.40
CA PHE A 399 13.14 -0.82 -21.57
C PHE A 399 14.62 -1.03 -21.89
N LEU A 400 15.47 -0.95 -20.87
CA LEU A 400 16.91 -1.11 -20.99
C LEU A 400 17.28 -2.55 -20.64
N THR A 401 17.69 -3.33 -21.64
CA THR A 401 18.18 -4.70 -21.44
C THR A 401 19.59 -4.69 -20.87
N GLU A 402 20.00 -5.77 -20.18
CA GLU A 402 21.38 -5.95 -19.67
C GLU A 402 21.86 -4.75 -18.84
N ALA A 403 20.95 -4.21 -18.06
CA ALA A 403 21.16 -3.09 -17.17
C ALA A 403 21.12 -3.60 -15.74
N LYS A 404 22.01 -3.11 -14.88
CA LYS A 404 21.95 -3.40 -13.44
C LYS A 404 20.97 -2.44 -12.78
N GLU A 405 20.13 -2.95 -11.90
CA GLU A 405 19.25 -2.14 -11.07
C GLU A 405 19.87 -1.93 -9.69
N ILE A 406 19.68 -0.74 -9.14
CA ILE A 406 20.28 -0.30 -7.87
C ILE A 406 19.19 0.39 -7.06
N ASP A 407 19.02 -0.06 -5.82
CA ASP A 407 18.17 0.59 -4.82
C ASP A 407 19.03 1.47 -3.90
N VAL A 408 18.54 2.67 -3.62
CA VAL A 408 19.16 3.58 -2.65
C VAL A 408 18.11 3.99 -1.64
N ASP A 409 18.34 3.64 -0.38
CA ASP A 409 17.52 4.07 0.75
C ASP A 409 18.26 5.18 1.50
N ALA A 410 17.61 6.31 1.76
CA ALA A 410 18.26 7.44 2.39
C ALA A 410 17.31 8.20 3.32
N ILE A 411 17.91 8.88 4.30
CA ILE A 411 17.26 9.84 5.17
C ILE A 411 17.82 11.22 4.87
N ALA A 412 16.95 12.20 4.75
CA ALA A 412 17.34 13.60 4.62
C ALA A 412 16.62 14.49 5.65
N ALA A 413 17.18 15.66 5.90
CA ALA A 413 16.54 16.76 6.60
C ALA A 413 16.80 18.04 5.81
N ASP A 414 15.73 18.77 5.47
CA ASP A 414 15.78 20.00 4.67
C ASP A 414 16.58 19.80 3.35
N GLY A 415 16.41 18.63 2.73
CA GLY A 415 17.09 18.25 1.50
C GLY A 415 18.56 17.83 1.66
N GLU A 416 19.12 17.83 2.87
CA GLU A 416 20.48 17.36 3.15
C GLU A 416 20.49 15.90 3.63
N ILE A 417 21.38 15.08 3.05
CA ILE A 417 21.47 13.65 3.38
C ILE A 417 22.07 13.45 4.77
N LEU A 418 21.33 12.76 5.65
CA LEU A 418 21.77 12.34 6.97
C LEU A 418 22.48 10.99 6.93
N CYS A 419 21.87 10.00 6.25
CA CYS A 419 22.50 8.70 6.02
C CYS A 419 21.90 8.06 4.75
N MET A 420 22.66 7.16 4.13
CA MET A 420 22.22 6.45 2.93
C MET A 420 22.80 5.03 2.85
N ALA A 421 22.02 4.12 2.30
CA ALA A 421 22.37 2.75 1.97
C ALA A 421 22.22 2.54 0.46
N VAL A 422 23.20 1.88 -0.16
CA VAL A 422 23.14 1.48 -1.57
C VAL A 422 23.08 -0.04 -1.61
N SER A 423 22.14 -0.56 -2.38
CA SER A 423 21.90 -1.99 -2.54
C SER A 423 21.91 -2.32 -4.03
N GLU A 424 22.74 -3.28 -4.43
CA GLU A 424 22.77 -3.73 -5.81
C GLU A 424 21.87 -4.96 -6.00
N HIS A 425 21.18 -5.02 -7.13
CA HIS A 425 20.40 -6.21 -7.50
C HIS A 425 21.31 -7.28 -8.10
N VAL A 426 21.00 -8.56 -7.85
CA VAL A 426 21.63 -9.69 -8.54
C VAL A 426 21.02 -9.88 -9.92
N GLU A 427 19.69 -9.76 -10.01
CA GLU A 427 18.94 -9.79 -11.25
C GLU A 427 19.10 -8.47 -12.03
N ASN A 428 18.99 -8.55 -13.35
CA ASN A 428 19.01 -7.35 -14.20
C ASN A 428 17.69 -6.58 -14.11
N ALA A 429 17.75 -5.29 -14.45
CA ALA A 429 16.58 -4.44 -14.60
C ALA A 429 15.53 -5.11 -15.50
N GLY A 430 14.30 -5.20 -14.99
CA GLY A 430 13.22 -5.97 -15.61
C GLY A 430 12.63 -7.05 -14.71
N VAL A 431 13.38 -7.47 -13.69
CA VAL A 431 12.80 -8.11 -12.50
C VAL A 431 12.45 -7.01 -11.52
N HIS A 432 11.21 -6.98 -11.05
CA HIS A 432 10.76 -5.96 -10.10
C HIS A 432 11.60 -6.00 -8.81
N SER A 433 11.98 -4.84 -8.24
CA SER A 433 12.85 -4.74 -7.05
C SER A 433 12.43 -5.60 -5.85
N GLY A 434 11.12 -5.77 -5.65
CA GLY A 434 10.58 -6.65 -4.61
C GLY A 434 10.88 -8.14 -4.82
N ASP A 435 10.96 -8.58 -6.08
CA ASP A 435 11.32 -9.94 -6.50
C ASP A 435 12.81 -10.08 -6.80
N ALA A 436 13.58 -8.99 -6.68
CA ALA A 436 15.02 -9.02 -6.82
C ALA A 436 15.70 -9.43 -5.51
N THR A 437 16.86 -10.05 -5.67
CA THR A 437 17.83 -10.30 -4.62
C THR A 437 18.69 -9.05 -4.45
N LEU A 438 18.80 -8.55 -3.22
CA LEU A 438 19.58 -7.36 -2.90
C LEU A 438 20.87 -7.72 -2.16
N VAL A 439 21.96 -7.03 -2.49
CA VAL A 439 23.25 -7.13 -1.80
C VAL A 439 23.65 -5.77 -1.22
N THR A 440 23.93 -5.73 0.09
CA THR A 440 24.29 -4.49 0.82
C THR A 440 25.43 -4.78 1.80
N PRO A 441 26.49 -3.94 1.87
CA PRO A 441 26.87 -2.91 0.90
C PRO A 441 27.11 -3.48 -0.50
N PRO A 442 27.09 -2.65 -1.57
CA PRO A 442 27.26 -3.15 -2.93
C PRO A 442 28.69 -3.69 -3.13
N GLN A 443 28.83 -4.80 -3.88
CA GLN A 443 30.11 -5.50 -4.07
C GLN A 443 30.67 -5.37 -5.48
N ASP A 444 29.84 -5.14 -6.51
CA ASP A 444 30.32 -5.00 -7.91
C ASP A 444 30.33 -3.56 -8.43
N LEU A 445 29.91 -2.58 -7.63
CA LEU A 445 29.89 -1.17 -8.05
C LEU A 445 31.27 -0.54 -7.90
N ASN A 446 31.74 0.12 -8.97
CA ASN A 446 32.98 0.89 -8.91
C ASN A 446 32.78 2.23 -8.16
N THR A 447 33.88 2.82 -7.69
CA THR A 447 33.86 4.06 -6.91
C THR A 447 33.24 5.24 -7.66
N GLU A 448 33.51 5.37 -8.96
CA GLU A 448 32.95 6.44 -9.79
C GLU A 448 31.42 6.36 -9.87
N THR A 449 30.87 5.15 -10.04
CA THR A 449 29.43 4.91 -10.04
C THR A 449 28.84 5.27 -8.69
N LEU A 450 29.49 4.85 -7.60
CA LEU A 450 29.03 5.13 -6.24
C LEU A 450 29.01 6.63 -5.92
N GLU A 451 30.02 7.39 -6.33
CA GLU A 451 30.05 8.85 -6.18
C GLU A 451 28.96 9.54 -7.02
N ASN A 452 28.69 9.04 -8.22
CA ASN A 452 27.58 9.52 -9.03
C ASN A 452 26.21 9.24 -8.38
N ILE A 453 26.03 8.05 -7.77
CA ILE A 453 24.83 7.72 -6.99
C ILE A 453 24.65 8.71 -5.84
N LYS A 454 25.70 8.97 -5.04
CA LYS A 454 25.66 9.95 -3.95
C LYS A 454 25.24 11.34 -4.43
N ARG A 455 25.81 11.79 -5.55
CA ARG A 455 25.49 13.08 -6.16
C ARG A 455 24.01 13.16 -6.56
N ILE A 456 23.51 12.17 -7.30
CA ILE A 456 22.11 12.12 -7.74
C ILE A 456 21.18 12.08 -6.53
N THR A 457 21.52 11.30 -5.51
CA THR A 457 20.74 11.16 -4.27
C THR A 457 20.62 12.51 -3.54
N ARG A 458 21.74 13.23 -3.39
CA ARG A 458 21.76 14.58 -2.78
C ARG A 458 20.96 15.59 -3.60
N ASP A 459 21.12 15.56 -4.93
CA ASP A 459 20.40 16.46 -5.82
C ASP A 459 18.89 16.23 -5.76
N LEU A 460 18.44 14.97 -5.69
CA LEU A 460 17.03 14.62 -5.54
C LEU A 460 16.46 15.03 -4.19
N ALA A 461 17.19 14.77 -3.10
CA ALA A 461 16.78 15.18 -1.75
C ALA A 461 16.57 16.69 -1.68
N ALA A 462 17.50 17.48 -2.23
CA ALA A 462 17.40 18.94 -2.28
C ALA A 462 16.27 19.44 -3.20
N LEU A 463 16.04 18.80 -4.35
CA LEU A 463 14.98 19.19 -5.29
C LEU A 463 13.57 18.94 -4.74
N LEU A 464 13.41 17.87 -3.96
CA LEU A 464 12.16 17.48 -3.33
C LEU A 464 12.01 18.02 -1.91
N ASP A 465 13.00 18.77 -1.40
CA ASP A 465 13.03 19.29 -0.03
C ASP A 465 12.67 18.20 1.00
N VAL A 466 13.39 17.08 0.92
CA VAL A 466 13.06 15.88 1.68
C VAL A 466 13.44 16.06 3.15
N THR A 467 12.47 15.80 4.04
CA THR A 467 12.67 15.71 5.49
C THR A 467 12.05 14.40 5.99
N GLY A 468 12.89 13.40 6.23
CA GLY A 468 12.50 12.04 6.57
C GLY A 468 13.04 11.01 5.56
N PRO A 469 12.37 9.85 5.43
CA PRO A 469 12.85 8.75 4.61
C PRO A 469 12.47 8.93 3.13
N PHE A 470 13.35 8.51 2.25
CA PHE A 470 13.04 8.31 0.84
C PHE A 470 13.85 7.15 0.25
N ASN A 471 13.38 6.65 -0.89
CA ASN A 471 14.02 5.62 -1.68
C ASN A 471 14.08 6.06 -3.13
N MET A 472 15.16 5.69 -3.83
CA MET A 472 15.28 5.90 -5.27
C MET A 472 15.83 4.66 -5.96
N GLN A 473 15.33 4.42 -7.17
CA GLN A 473 15.75 3.31 -8.02
C GLN A 473 16.51 3.83 -9.24
N LEU A 474 17.64 3.21 -9.53
CA LEU A 474 18.53 3.57 -10.62
C LEU A 474 18.77 2.38 -11.54
N ILE A 475 18.90 2.68 -12.83
CA ILE A 475 19.48 1.77 -13.82
C ILE A 475 20.92 2.22 -14.09
N ALA A 476 21.86 1.28 -13.95
CA ALA A 476 23.26 1.44 -14.33
C ALA A 476 23.56 0.64 -15.61
N LYS A 477 24.00 1.33 -16.67
CA LYS A 477 24.48 0.70 -17.91
C LYS A 477 25.56 1.56 -18.57
N ASN A 478 26.68 0.95 -18.94
CA ASN A 478 27.80 1.64 -19.63
C ASN A 478 28.29 2.92 -18.90
N ASN A 479 28.41 2.86 -17.56
CA ASN A 479 28.72 4.01 -16.68
C ASN A 479 27.69 5.17 -16.70
N GLU A 480 26.55 5.02 -17.36
CA GLU A 480 25.41 5.95 -17.23
C GLU A 480 24.46 5.46 -16.13
N LEU A 481 24.01 6.40 -15.29
CA LEU A 481 22.96 6.18 -14.30
C LEU A 481 21.68 6.88 -14.74
N LYS A 482 20.56 6.16 -14.74
CA LYS A 482 19.24 6.69 -15.09
C LYS A 482 18.26 6.43 -13.96
N VAL A 483 17.58 7.47 -13.49
CA VAL A 483 16.57 7.37 -12.43
C VAL A 483 15.30 6.73 -13.00
N ILE A 484 14.81 5.69 -12.32
CA ILE A 484 13.54 5.02 -12.62
C ILE A 484 12.41 5.76 -11.91
N GLU A 485 12.52 5.87 -10.58
CA GLU A 485 11.52 6.47 -9.70
C GLU A 485 12.17 6.92 -8.38
N CYS A 486 11.46 7.79 -7.67
CA CYS A 486 11.77 8.22 -6.31
C CYS A 486 10.50 8.10 -5.47
N ASN A 487 10.59 7.42 -4.33
CA ASN A 487 9.53 7.22 -3.38
C ASN A 487 9.87 8.02 -2.11
N VAL A 488 9.14 9.10 -1.83
CA VAL A 488 9.41 9.96 -0.66
C VAL A 488 8.70 9.43 0.59
N ARG A 489 9.10 8.22 0.96
CA ARG A 489 8.65 7.44 2.11
C ARG A 489 9.65 6.32 2.36
N VAL A 490 9.46 5.56 3.44
CA VAL A 490 10.19 4.29 3.62
C VAL A 490 9.92 3.35 2.44
N SER A 491 10.92 2.51 2.14
CA SER A 491 10.81 1.39 1.23
C SER A 491 10.80 0.07 1.98
N ARG A 492 10.48 -1.01 1.28
CA ARG A 492 10.51 -2.37 1.85
C ARG A 492 11.91 -2.82 2.29
N SER A 493 12.99 -2.23 1.75
CA SER A 493 14.36 -2.59 2.12
C SER A 493 14.86 -1.90 3.38
N PHE A 494 14.13 -0.93 3.96
CA PHE A 494 14.53 -0.21 5.17
C PHE A 494 14.89 -1.12 6.37
N PRO A 495 14.09 -2.14 6.72
CA PRO A 495 14.44 -3.07 7.79
C PRO A 495 15.72 -3.85 7.48
N PHE A 496 15.90 -4.26 6.22
CA PHE A 496 17.06 -5.00 5.75
C PHE A 496 18.34 -4.15 5.83
N VAL A 497 18.33 -2.94 5.27
CA VAL A 497 19.50 -2.05 5.28
C VAL A 497 19.83 -1.61 6.71
N SER A 498 18.83 -1.34 7.55
CA SER A 498 19.07 -0.95 8.95
C SER A 498 19.80 -2.04 9.74
N LYS A 499 19.35 -3.31 9.59
CA LYS A 499 19.99 -4.47 10.24
C LYS A 499 21.38 -4.77 9.65
N THR A 500 21.55 -4.57 8.35
CA THR A 500 22.80 -4.84 7.64
C THR A 500 23.88 -3.83 7.99
N LEU A 501 23.53 -2.54 8.02
CA LEU A 501 24.48 -1.46 8.30
C LEU A 501 24.60 -1.17 9.80
N ASN A 502 23.82 -1.85 10.64
CA ASN A 502 23.78 -1.64 12.08
C ASN A 502 23.51 -0.17 12.46
N HIS A 503 22.57 0.44 11.74
CA HIS A 503 22.14 1.82 11.95
C HIS A 503 20.62 1.87 11.80
N ASP A 504 19.93 2.50 12.74
CA ASP A 504 18.47 2.58 12.72
C ASP A 504 18.01 3.76 11.87
N PHE A 505 17.72 3.49 10.59
CA PHE A 505 17.26 4.50 9.65
C PHE A 505 15.91 5.10 10.08
N VAL A 506 15.04 4.31 10.72
CA VAL A 506 13.71 4.75 11.14
C VAL A 506 13.81 5.72 12.32
N ALA A 507 14.69 5.45 13.28
CA ALA A 507 14.94 6.38 14.38
C ALA A 507 15.52 7.72 13.87
N THR A 508 16.52 7.66 12.98
CA THR A 508 17.11 8.85 12.31
C THR A 508 16.02 9.64 11.56
N ALA A 509 15.19 8.96 10.77
CA ALA A 509 14.08 9.58 10.06
C ALA A 509 13.06 10.22 10.99
N THR A 510 12.70 9.55 12.08
CA THR A 510 11.71 10.04 13.05
C THR A 510 12.18 11.32 13.72
N ARG A 511 13.46 11.38 14.13
CA ARG A 511 14.07 12.59 14.70
C ARG A 511 14.06 13.76 13.71
N ALA A 512 14.40 13.50 12.43
CA ALA A 512 14.35 14.51 11.38
C ALA A 512 12.91 15.03 11.16
N ILE A 513 11.92 14.13 11.08
CA ILE A 513 10.50 14.47 10.86
C ILE A 513 9.94 15.40 11.94
N ILE A 514 10.35 15.20 13.20
CA ILE A 514 9.90 16.06 14.31
C ILE A 514 10.79 17.30 14.53
N GLY A 515 11.75 17.56 13.64
CA GLY A 515 12.60 18.75 13.67
C GLY A 515 13.74 18.71 14.68
N MET A 516 14.16 17.53 15.14
CA MET A 516 15.36 17.41 15.98
C MET A 516 16.63 17.51 15.14
N PRO A 517 17.71 18.12 15.67
CA PRO A 517 19.01 18.06 15.02
C PRO A 517 19.53 16.62 15.05
N VAL A 518 19.97 16.13 13.89
CA VAL A 518 20.54 14.78 13.72
C VAL A 518 21.88 14.92 13.02
N GLU A 519 22.91 14.29 13.58
CA GLU A 519 24.23 14.25 12.95
C GLU A 519 24.22 13.28 11.76
N ALA A 520 24.80 13.70 10.65
CA ALA A 520 24.96 12.84 9.48
C ALA A 520 25.98 11.72 9.77
N VAL A 521 25.66 10.50 9.34
CA VAL A 521 26.48 9.31 9.56
C VAL A 521 26.73 8.62 8.22
N ASP A 522 28.01 8.40 7.88
CA ASP A 522 28.39 7.61 6.72
C ASP A 522 28.36 6.11 7.07
N VAL A 523 27.30 5.44 6.62
CA VAL A 523 27.09 3.99 6.79
C VAL A 523 27.31 3.21 5.49
N LEU A 524 27.73 3.89 4.41
CA LEU A 524 27.67 3.33 3.05
C LEU A 524 28.56 2.09 2.87
N HIS A 525 29.70 2.05 3.55
CA HIS A 525 30.66 0.95 3.49
C HIS A 525 30.33 -0.19 4.48
N GLY A 526 29.26 -0.04 5.27
CA GLY A 526 28.82 -1.03 6.25
C GLY A 526 29.78 -1.24 7.42
N VAL A 527 29.57 -2.34 8.14
CA VAL A 527 30.26 -2.67 9.40
C VAL A 527 31.08 -3.96 9.30
N GLY A 528 31.68 -4.21 8.14
CA GLY A 528 32.50 -5.40 7.89
C GLY A 528 31.72 -6.71 7.67
N LYS A 529 30.40 -6.62 7.42
CA LYS A 529 29.54 -7.75 7.03
C LYS A 529 28.78 -7.43 5.75
N VAL A 530 28.46 -8.45 4.96
CA VAL A 530 27.59 -8.33 3.78
C VAL A 530 26.25 -8.97 4.09
N GLY A 531 25.17 -8.23 3.86
CA GLY A 531 23.79 -8.71 3.88
C GLY A 531 23.32 -9.05 2.48
N VAL A 532 22.59 -10.17 2.36
CA VAL A 532 21.90 -10.54 1.13
C VAL A 532 20.44 -10.84 1.44
N LYS A 533 19.52 -10.11 0.79
CA LYS A 533 18.08 -10.34 0.86
C LYS A 533 17.63 -11.11 -0.37
N VAL A 534 16.91 -12.21 -0.18
CA VAL A 534 16.31 -13.05 -1.24
C VAL A 534 14.78 -13.03 -1.08
N PRO A 535 14.02 -12.89 -2.17
CA PRO A 535 12.55 -12.95 -2.14
C PRO A 535 12.01 -14.35 -1.80
N GLN A 536 10.88 -14.40 -1.10
CA GLN A 536 10.11 -15.62 -0.85
C GLN A 536 8.87 -15.63 -1.75
N PHE A 537 8.64 -16.75 -2.46
CA PHE A 537 7.49 -16.92 -3.33
C PHE A 537 6.53 -18.01 -2.81
N SER A 538 5.25 -17.87 -3.17
CA SER A 538 4.18 -18.80 -2.80
C SER A 538 3.57 -19.53 -4.01
N PHE A 539 4.31 -19.69 -5.11
CA PHE A 539 3.84 -20.33 -6.35
C PHE A 539 3.28 -21.74 -6.13
N SER A 540 3.81 -22.50 -5.17
CA SER A 540 3.32 -23.85 -4.84
C SER A 540 1.87 -23.87 -4.35
N ARG A 541 1.35 -22.76 -3.82
CA ARG A 541 -0.05 -22.59 -3.39
C ARG A 541 -0.97 -22.11 -4.52
N LEU A 542 -0.39 -21.65 -5.63
CA LEU A 542 -1.09 -21.03 -6.75
C LEU A 542 -1.10 -21.98 -7.95
N ALA A 543 -1.91 -23.04 -7.85
CA ALA A 543 -2.03 -24.03 -8.93
C ALA A 543 -2.38 -23.36 -10.27
N GLY A 544 -1.57 -23.65 -11.29
CA GLY A 544 -1.68 -23.08 -12.64
C GLY A 544 -0.87 -21.80 -12.85
N ALA A 545 -0.29 -21.20 -11.81
CA ALA A 545 0.59 -20.04 -11.96
C ALA A 545 1.80 -20.38 -12.82
N ASP A 546 2.16 -19.48 -13.72
CA ASP A 546 3.45 -19.52 -14.39
C ASP A 546 4.54 -19.04 -13.41
N VAL A 547 5.61 -19.81 -13.26
CA VAL A 547 6.70 -19.53 -12.31
C VAL A 547 7.75 -18.71 -13.04
N GLN A 548 7.42 -17.46 -13.33
CA GLN A 548 8.29 -16.53 -14.04
C GLN A 548 8.37 -15.19 -13.30
N LEU A 549 9.58 -14.64 -13.26
CA LEU A 549 9.83 -13.27 -12.77
C LEU A 549 9.62 -12.26 -13.89
N GLY A 550 9.16 -11.08 -13.54
CA GLY A 550 8.97 -10.01 -14.50
C GLY A 550 8.89 -8.64 -13.82
N VAL A 551 8.29 -7.71 -14.55
CA VAL A 551 8.17 -6.30 -14.14
C VAL A 551 7.09 -6.06 -13.09
N GLU A 552 6.23 -7.05 -12.83
CA GLU A 552 5.24 -7.04 -11.75
C GLU A 552 5.70 -7.96 -10.62
N MET A 553 5.64 -7.46 -9.39
CA MET A 553 6.05 -8.20 -8.20
C MET A 553 5.10 -9.36 -7.88
N ALA A 554 5.66 -10.52 -7.56
CA ALA A 554 4.94 -11.75 -7.21
C ALA A 554 5.33 -12.34 -5.84
N SER A 555 6.45 -11.92 -5.25
CA SER A 555 6.91 -12.41 -3.95
C SER A 555 5.98 -12.00 -2.81
N THR A 556 5.87 -12.87 -1.81
CA THR A 556 5.00 -12.71 -0.64
C THR A 556 5.77 -12.38 0.63
N GLY A 557 7.10 -12.30 0.55
CA GLY A 557 7.97 -11.98 1.68
C GLY A 557 9.43 -12.05 1.27
N GLU A 558 10.32 -12.05 2.26
CA GLU A 558 11.76 -12.03 2.05
C GLU A 558 12.51 -12.70 3.19
N VAL A 559 13.75 -13.13 2.89
CA VAL A 559 14.70 -13.60 3.87
C VAL A 559 16.01 -12.85 3.67
N ALA A 560 16.64 -12.41 4.77
CA ALA A 560 17.96 -11.81 4.74
C ALA A 560 18.95 -12.65 5.55
N CYS A 561 20.15 -12.87 5.02
CA CYS A 561 21.25 -13.52 5.71
C CYS A 561 22.53 -12.69 5.62
N PHE A 562 23.44 -12.95 6.56
CA PHE A 562 24.73 -12.25 6.67
C PHE A 562 25.90 -13.21 6.48
N GLY A 563 26.99 -12.70 5.94
CA GLY A 563 28.25 -13.42 5.77
C GLY A 563 29.44 -12.49 5.64
N ASP A 564 30.62 -13.08 5.63
CA ASP A 564 31.90 -12.38 5.45
C ASP A 564 32.03 -11.83 4.01
N ASN A 565 31.30 -12.44 3.07
CA ASN A 565 31.19 -12.00 1.69
C ASN A 565 29.80 -12.33 1.12
N ARG A 566 29.52 -11.80 -0.07
CA ARG A 566 28.23 -12.02 -0.75
C ARG A 566 27.90 -13.49 -1.03
N TYR A 567 28.88 -14.34 -1.28
CA TYR A 567 28.63 -15.73 -1.67
C TYR A 567 28.11 -16.54 -0.48
N GLU A 568 28.72 -16.34 0.68
CA GLU A 568 28.27 -16.96 1.92
C GLU A 568 26.89 -16.46 2.32
N ALA A 569 26.67 -15.15 2.29
CA ALA A 569 25.38 -14.54 2.61
C ALA A 569 24.27 -15.01 1.65
N TYR A 570 24.55 -15.05 0.34
CA TYR A 570 23.62 -15.51 -0.68
C TYR A 570 23.24 -16.99 -0.51
N LEU A 571 24.23 -17.86 -0.26
CA LEU A 571 23.95 -19.29 -0.07
C LEU A 571 23.06 -19.53 1.17
N LYS A 572 23.34 -18.85 2.29
CA LYS A 572 22.51 -18.90 3.50
C LYS A 572 21.10 -18.38 3.23
N ALA A 573 20.97 -17.26 2.51
CA ALA A 573 19.68 -16.67 2.18
C ALA A 573 18.84 -17.62 1.30
N MET A 574 19.43 -18.18 0.25
CA MET A 574 18.78 -19.18 -0.61
C MET A 574 18.33 -20.41 0.18
N MET A 575 19.20 -20.99 1.00
CA MET A 575 18.83 -22.15 1.83
C MET A 575 17.64 -21.84 2.75
N SER A 576 17.56 -20.59 3.24
CA SER A 576 16.50 -20.15 4.14
C SER A 576 15.13 -19.95 3.45
N THR A 577 15.10 -19.79 2.13
CA THR A 577 13.83 -19.80 1.36
C THR A 577 13.29 -21.20 1.09
N GLY A 578 14.03 -22.23 1.52
CA GLY A 578 13.73 -23.65 1.27
C GLY A 578 14.45 -24.24 0.06
N PHE A 579 15.34 -23.47 -0.60
CA PHE A 579 16.17 -24.00 -1.68
C PHE A 579 17.07 -25.13 -1.17
N GLN A 580 17.09 -26.24 -1.90
CA GLN A 580 17.97 -27.37 -1.62
C GLN A 580 19.08 -27.45 -2.66
N ILE A 581 20.33 -27.45 -2.19
CA ILE A 581 21.49 -27.59 -3.07
C ILE A 581 21.42 -28.95 -3.77
N PRO A 582 21.40 -28.99 -5.12
CA PRO A 582 21.31 -30.25 -5.86
C PRO A 582 22.55 -31.11 -5.61
N LYS A 583 22.32 -32.39 -5.30
CA LYS A 583 23.40 -33.39 -5.06
C LYS A 583 23.72 -34.26 -6.28
N LYS A 584 22.95 -34.14 -7.36
CA LYS A 584 23.04 -34.98 -8.57
C LYS A 584 23.13 -34.09 -9.82
N ALA A 585 22.46 -34.48 -10.90
CA ALA A 585 22.45 -33.76 -12.16
C ALA A 585 21.69 -32.43 -12.08
N ILE A 586 22.12 -31.46 -12.90
CA ILE A 586 21.48 -30.16 -13.11
C ILE A 586 21.00 -30.14 -14.57
N LEU A 587 19.74 -29.73 -14.79
CA LEU A 587 19.22 -29.45 -16.13
C LEU A 587 19.56 -28.01 -16.48
N LEU A 588 20.21 -27.79 -17.63
CA LEU A 588 20.44 -26.46 -18.18
C LEU A 588 19.59 -26.28 -19.44
N SER A 589 18.67 -25.33 -19.40
CA SER A 589 17.92 -24.84 -20.55
C SER A 589 17.90 -23.33 -20.48
N ILE A 590 18.55 -22.69 -21.45
CA ILE A 590 18.69 -21.25 -21.53
C ILE A 590 17.97 -20.74 -22.76
N GLY A 591 17.39 -19.54 -22.67
CA GLY A 591 16.84 -18.84 -23.83
C GLY A 591 17.91 -18.60 -24.89
N SER A 592 17.51 -18.25 -26.11
CA SER A 592 18.44 -17.92 -27.18
C SER A 592 19.40 -16.81 -26.73
N PHE A 593 20.70 -17.14 -26.67
CA PHE A 593 21.77 -16.17 -26.51
C PHE A 593 21.69 -15.23 -27.72
N LYS A 594 21.46 -13.93 -27.49
CA LYS A 594 21.44 -12.93 -28.56
C LYS A 594 22.82 -12.33 -28.78
#